data_AF-A0A7W1Q480-F1
#
_entry.id   AF-A0A7W1Q480-F1
#
_cell.length_a   1.000
_cell.length_b   1.000
_cell.length_c   1.000
_cell.angle_alpha   90.00
_cell.angle_beta   90.00
_cell.angle_gamma   90.00
#
_symmetry.space_group_name_H-M   'P 1'
#
loop_
_entity.id
_entity.type
_entity.pdbx_description
1 polymer ?
#
loop_
_entity_poly.entity_id
_entity_poly.type
_entity_poly.pdbx_seq_one_letter_code
_entity_poly.pdbx_strand_id
1 'polypeptide(L)'
;SAFDQGSGVSARFAVAAAETVAAAALRRAAITGEAHAVARPVDLESVPDVLRGKLEFASGEEGREAEHLEHLLRRATADTARARLRGLDLTPLAEAVSQAPVRTGERVPAADVVAALPTGRRVEAVLTEVAKRLEAAGTEEPGPMASAAELALELLFLTRRLAKDENDDDTVRYG
;
A
#
# COMPACT_ATOMS: atom_id res chain seq x y z
N SER A 1 7.53 20.66 -13.65
CA SER A 1 7.87 19.84 -12.47
C SER A 1 7.37 20.61 -11.26
N ALA A 2 6.54 20.01 -10.39
CA ALA A 2 5.98 20.69 -9.21
C ALA A 2 7.02 20.96 -8.09
N PHE A 3 8.17 20.28 -8.17
CA PHE A 3 9.29 20.41 -7.24
C PHE A 3 10.45 21.14 -7.88
N ASP A 4 11.15 21.94 -7.08
CA ASP A 4 12.45 22.49 -7.46
C ASP A 4 13.53 21.40 -7.36
N GLN A 5 13.97 20.93 -8.53
CA GLN A 5 14.99 19.90 -8.69
C GLN A 5 16.41 20.43 -8.39
N GLY A 6 16.57 21.73 -8.14
CA GLY A 6 17.81 22.32 -7.64
C GLY A 6 18.12 21.96 -6.19
N SER A 7 17.09 21.60 -5.41
CA SER A 7 17.22 21.03 -4.07
C SER A 7 17.44 19.52 -4.19
N GLY A 8 18.64 19.04 -3.89
CA GLY A 8 18.95 17.61 -3.97
C GLY A 8 18.03 16.81 -3.04
N VAL A 9 17.23 15.87 -3.59
CA VAL A 9 16.49 14.90 -2.79
C VAL A 9 17.49 14.10 -1.97
N SER A 10 17.61 14.43 -0.69
CA SER A 10 18.63 13.86 0.17
C SER A 10 18.23 12.48 0.68
N ALA A 11 19.21 11.66 1.05
CA ALA A 11 18.98 10.41 1.77
C ALA A 11 18.07 10.60 3.01
N ARG A 12 18.04 11.80 3.60
CA ARG A 12 17.17 12.13 4.76
C ARG A 12 15.68 12.11 4.40
N PHE A 13 15.32 12.38 3.15
CA PHE A 13 13.92 12.29 2.71
C PHE A 13 13.44 10.83 2.74
N ALA A 14 14.22 9.92 2.13
CA ALA A 14 13.92 8.49 2.13
C ALA A 14 13.94 7.88 3.54
N VAL A 15 14.91 8.28 4.38
CA VAL A 15 14.95 7.85 5.79
C VAL A 15 13.71 8.31 6.54
N ALA A 16 13.33 9.59 6.42
CA ALA A 16 12.12 10.10 7.05
C ALA A 16 10.86 9.37 6.57
N ALA A 17 10.77 9.06 5.27
CA ALA A 17 9.67 8.27 4.71
C ALA A 17 9.59 6.87 5.37
N ALA A 18 10.74 6.19 5.48
CA ALA A 18 10.80 4.87 6.09
C ALA A 18 10.47 4.90 7.60
N GLU A 19 10.95 5.92 8.33
CA GLU A 19 10.60 6.14 9.74
C GLU A 19 9.11 6.39 9.92
N THR A 20 8.50 7.20 9.05
CA THR A 20 7.05 7.46 9.06
C THR A 20 6.26 6.17 8.85
N VAL A 21 6.61 5.37 7.85
CA VAL A 21 5.94 4.08 7.58
C VAL A 21 6.12 3.11 8.75
N ALA A 22 7.32 3.02 9.34
CA ALA A 22 7.57 2.18 10.50
C ALA A 22 6.75 2.62 11.73
N ALA A 23 6.64 3.92 11.97
CA ALA A 23 5.84 4.47 13.04
C ALA A 23 4.34 4.22 12.83
N ALA A 24 3.84 4.39 11.60
CA ALA A 24 2.46 4.07 11.23
C ALA A 24 2.14 2.58 11.43
N ALA A 25 3.02 1.69 10.97
CA ALA A 25 2.88 0.25 11.17
C ALA A 25 2.88 -0.14 12.66
N LEU A 26 3.75 0.47 13.47
CA LEU A 26 3.80 0.25 14.91
C LEU A 26 2.52 0.75 15.60
N ARG A 27 2.03 1.92 15.21
CA ARG A 27 0.76 2.47 15.71
C ARG A 27 -0.40 1.55 15.36
N ARG A 28 -0.52 1.10 14.10
CA ARG A 28 -1.55 0.14 13.71
C ARG A 28 -1.47 -1.09 14.60
N ALA A 29 -0.31 -1.73 14.67
CA ALA A 29 -0.14 -2.96 15.45
C ALA A 29 -0.55 -2.79 16.92
N ALA A 30 -0.24 -1.65 17.54
CA ALA A 30 -0.66 -1.34 18.90
C ALA A 30 -2.18 -1.16 19.04
N ILE A 31 -2.86 -0.58 18.05
CA ILE A 31 -4.31 -0.38 18.04
C ILE A 31 -5.05 -1.69 17.75
N THR A 32 -4.56 -2.48 16.81
CA THR A 32 -5.18 -3.73 16.33
C THR A 32 -4.80 -4.94 17.18
N GLY A 33 -3.81 -4.82 18.06
CA GLY A 33 -3.31 -5.90 18.91
C GLY A 33 -2.42 -6.91 18.18
N GLU A 34 -1.78 -6.52 17.07
CA GLU A 34 -0.86 -7.38 16.32
C GLU A 34 0.45 -7.59 17.09
N ALA A 35 0.93 -8.83 17.16
CA ALA A 35 2.16 -9.18 17.88
C ALA A 35 3.42 -8.57 17.24
N HIS A 36 3.42 -8.44 15.91
CA HIS A 36 4.53 -7.93 15.13
C HIS A 36 4.08 -6.78 14.23
N ALA A 37 4.76 -5.64 14.34
CA ALA A 37 4.52 -4.50 13.45
C ALA A 37 5.19 -4.75 12.09
N VAL A 38 4.40 -5.14 11.10
CA VAL A 38 4.82 -5.28 9.71
C VAL A 38 4.26 -4.12 8.91
N ALA A 39 5.11 -3.40 8.16
CA ALA A 39 4.67 -2.34 7.27
C ALA A 39 3.84 -2.88 6.10
N ARG A 40 2.71 -2.22 5.84
CA ARG A 40 1.74 -2.53 4.78
C ARG A 40 1.47 -1.25 3.97
N PRO A 41 1.03 -1.35 2.71
CA PRO A 41 0.69 -0.19 1.88
C PRO A 41 -0.22 0.85 2.54
N VAL A 42 -1.18 0.45 3.39
CA VAL A 42 -2.00 1.43 4.13
C VAL A 42 -1.18 2.35 5.04
N ASP A 43 -0.02 1.92 5.54
CA ASP A 43 0.85 2.75 6.39
C ASP A 43 1.53 3.90 5.61
N LEU A 44 1.44 3.89 4.27
CA LEU A 44 1.96 4.96 3.42
C LEU A 44 1.08 6.22 3.43
N GLU A 45 -0.17 6.13 3.89
CA GLU A 45 -1.12 7.26 3.87
C GLU A 45 -0.64 8.46 4.69
N SER A 46 0.14 8.20 5.76
CA SER A 46 0.75 9.25 6.59
C SER A 46 1.97 9.94 5.98
N VAL A 47 2.55 9.38 4.90
CA VAL A 47 3.82 9.84 4.33
C VAL A 47 3.73 11.24 3.70
N PRO A 48 2.72 11.56 2.84
CA PRO A 48 2.59 12.88 2.23
C PRO A 48 2.58 14.01 3.26
N ASP A 49 1.83 13.85 4.35
CA ASP A 49 1.70 14.88 5.39
C ASP A 49 3.02 15.14 6.11
N VAL A 50 3.75 14.08 6.47
CA VAL A 50 5.03 14.21 7.19
C VAL A 50 6.13 14.76 6.28
N LEU A 51 6.12 14.38 4.99
CA LEU A 51 7.17 14.74 4.06
C LEU A 51 6.94 16.08 3.35
N ARG A 52 5.72 16.62 3.37
CA ARG A 52 5.40 17.94 2.78
C ARG A 52 6.33 19.04 3.30
N GLY A 53 6.55 19.09 4.61
CA GLY A 53 7.45 20.08 5.23
C GLY A 53 8.94 19.85 4.95
N LYS A 54 9.28 18.78 4.22
CA LYS A 54 10.65 18.41 3.84
C LYS A 54 10.93 18.62 2.36
N LEU A 55 10.01 19.23 1.63
CA LEU A 55 10.10 19.47 0.19
C LEU A 55 9.95 20.96 -0.12
N GLU A 56 10.71 21.42 -1.11
CA GLU A 56 10.56 22.75 -1.69
C GLU A 56 9.71 22.66 -2.96
N PHE A 57 8.65 23.46 -3.01
CA PHE A 57 7.70 23.51 -4.12
C PHE A 57 8.02 24.69 -5.03
N ALA A 58 7.76 24.52 -6.33
CA ALA A 58 7.92 25.59 -7.30
C ALA A 58 6.94 26.75 -6.99
N SER A 59 7.35 27.98 -7.30
CA SER A 59 6.49 29.15 -7.13
C SER A 59 5.19 28.99 -7.93
N GLY A 60 4.05 29.22 -7.29
CA GLY A 60 2.71 29.05 -7.88
C GLY A 60 2.05 27.70 -7.61
N GLU A 61 2.71 26.77 -6.92
CA GLU A 61 2.12 25.49 -6.47
C GLU A 61 1.56 25.57 -5.03
N GLU A 62 1.52 26.78 -4.46
CA GLU A 62 0.98 27.05 -3.12
C GLU A 62 -0.47 26.58 -3.00
N GLY A 63 -0.74 25.72 -2.01
CA GLY A 63 -2.07 25.15 -1.78
C GLY A 63 -2.37 23.87 -2.56
N ARG A 64 -1.47 23.42 -3.46
CA ARG A 64 -1.62 22.15 -4.21
C ARG A 64 -0.60 21.10 -3.79
N GLU A 65 0.18 21.35 -2.76
CA GLU A 65 1.30 20.48 -2.37
C GLU A 65 0.82 19.08 -1.98
N ALA A 66 -0.26 18.99 -1.22
CA ALA A 66 -0.86 17.72 -0.80
C ALA A 66 -1.33 16.89 -2.01
N GLU A 67 -2.07 17.51 -2.94
CA GLU A 67 -2.54 16.86 -4.18
C GLU A 67 -1.36 16.27 -4.99
N HIS A 68 -0.26 17.03 -5.10
CA HIS A 68 0.94 16.56 -5.80
C HIS A 68 1.60 15.37 -5.11
N LEU A 69 1.72 15.40 -3.80
CA LEU A 69 2.34 14.31 -3.03
C LEU A 69 1.48 13.05 -3.04
N GLU A 70 0.17 13.18 -2.89
CA GLU A 70 -0.77 12.07 -3.04
C GLU A 70 -0.68 11.46 -4.45
N HIS A 71 -0.64 12.29 -5.49
CA HIS A 71 -0.47 11.81 -6.86
C HIS A 71 0.85 11.07 -7.05
N LEU A 72 1.95 11.62 -6.53
CA LEU A 72 3.26 10.98 -6.60
C LEU A 72 3.30 9.68 -5.82
N LEU A 73 2.67 9.61 -4.65
CA LEU A 73 2.58 8.39 -3.86
C LEU A 73 1.83 7.31 -4.64
N ARG A 74 0.64 7.61 -5.18
CA ARG A 74 -0.13 6.68 -6.02
C ARG A 74 0.70 6.18 -7.21
N ARG A 75 1.42 7.08 -7.88
CA ARG A 75 2.31 6.72 -8.99
C ARG A 75 3.46 5.81 -8.53
N ALA A 76 4.15 6.16 -7.45
CA ALA A 76 5.26 5.38 -6.91
C ALA A 76 4.81 3.98 -6.47
N THR A 77 3.64 3.87 -5.85
CA THR A 77 3.02 2.59 -5.48
C THR A 77 2.71 1.74 -6.71
N ALA A 78 2.07 2.31 -7.74
CA ALA A 78 1.81 1.60 -8.99
C ALA A 78 3.09 1.15 -9.69
N ASP A 79 4.09 2.01 -9.79
CA ASP A 79 5.36 1.71 -10.47
C ASP A 79 6.15 0.63 -9.71
N THR A 80 6.15 0.67 -8.38
CA THR A 80 6.75 -0.36 -7.51
C THR A 80 6.05 -1.71 -7.70
N ALA A 81 4.71 -1.71 -7.61
CA ALA A 81 3.92 -2.94 -7.77
C ALA A 81 4.07 -3.53 -9.17
N ARG A 82 4.06 -2.71 -10.24
CA ARG A 82 4.31 -3.17 -11.61
C ARG A 82 5.70 -3.77 -11.77
N ALA A 83 6.72 -3.15 -11.19
CA ALA A 83 8.09 -3.65 -11.27
C ALA A 83 8.22 -5.01 -10.58
N ARG A 84 7.67 -5.15 -9.36
CA ARG A 84 7.76 -6.38 -8.56
C ARG A 84 6.86 -7.51 -9.07
N LEU A 85 5.68 -7.19 -9.60
CA LEU A 85 4.68 -8.17 -10.07
C LEU A 85 4.68 -8.34 -11.60
N ARG A 86 5.71 -7.85 -12.30
CA ARG A 86 5.81 -7.89 -13.76
C ARG A 86 5.57 -9.28 -14.34
N GLY A 87 4.63 -9.41 -15.27
CA GLY A 87 4.35 -10.68 -15.95
C GLY A 87 3.56 -11.69 -15.13
N LEU A 88 3.07 -11.33 -13.94
CA LEU A 88 2.08 -12.12 -13.21
C LEU A 88 0.68 -11.76 -13.70
N ASP A 89 -0.12 -12.77 -14.03
CA ASP A 89 -1.54 -12.57 -14.33
C ASP A 89 -2.35 -12.46 -13.03
N LEU A 90 -2.74 -11.22 -12.68
CA LEU A 90 -3.57 -10.92 -11.51
C LEU A 90 -5.07 -11.06 -11.80
N THR A 91 -5.49 -11.52 -12.98
CA THR A 91 -6.91 -11.65 -13.35
C THR A 91 -7.72 -12.54 -12.43
N PRO A 92 -7.24 -13.74 -12.04
CA PRO A 92 -7.99 -14.57 -11.11
C PRO A 92 -8.25 -13.87 -9.77
N LEU A 93 -7.28 -13.08 -9.29
CA LEU A 93 -7.43 -12.32 -8.05
C LEU A 93 -8.46 -11.19 -8.22
N ALA A 94 -8.38 -10.41 -9.30
CA ALA A 94 -9.32 -9.33 -9.57
C ALA A 94 -10.77 -9.85 -9.66
N GLU A 95 -11.00 -10.91 -10.44
CA GLU A 95 -12.33 -11.51 -10.59
C GLU A 95 -12.89 -12.00 -9.26
N ALA A 96 -12.05 -12.64 -8.44
CA ALA A 96 -12.49 -13.17 -7.15
C ALA A 96 -12.80 -12.05 -6.14
N VAL A 97 -11.98 -10.99 -6.10
CA VAL A 97 -12.21 -9.83 -5.21
C VAL A 97 -13.47 -9.07 -5.62
N SER A 98 -13.79 -8.98 -6.91
CA SER A 98 -15.05 -8.38 -7.35
C SER A 98 -16.30 -9.16 -6.95
N GLN A 99 -16.18 -10.45 -6.66
CA GLN A 99 -17.29 -11.25 -6.10
C GLN A 99 -17.28 -11.26 -4.57
N ALA A 100 -16.09 -11.20 -3.97
CA ALA A 100 -15.89 -11.19 -2.53
C ALA A 100 -14.93 -10.04 -2.15
N PRO A 101 -15.47 -8.83 -1.95
CA PRO A 101 -14.66 -7.66 -1.66
C PRO A 101 -13.80 -7.82 -0.40
N VAL A 102 -12.56 -7.34 -0.47
CA VAL A 102 -11.58 -7.46 0.61
C VAL A 102 -11.52 -6.14 1.39
N ARG A 103 -11.70 -6.23 2.71
CA ARG A 103 -11.56 -5.11 3.64
C ARG A 103 -10.15 -5.07 4.22
N THR A 104 -9.53 -3.89 4.19
CA THR A 104 -8.26 -3.57 4.86
C THR A 104 -8.36 -2.18 5.52
N GLY A 105 -7.26 -1.63 6.01
CA GLY A 105 -7.23 -0.31 6.64
C GLY A 105 -6.30 -0.25 7.86
N GLU A 106 -6.12 0.95 8.41
CA GLU A 106 -5.36 1.18 9.65
C GLU A 106 -6.03 0.52 10.87
N ARG A 107 -7.33 0.22 10.79
CA ARG A 107 -8.10 -0.47 11.84
C ARG A 107 -8.32 -1.97 11.56
N VAL A 108 -7.65 -2.55 10.57
CA VAL A 108 -7.83 -3.97 10.20
C VAL A 108 -6.55 -4.76 10.48
N PRO A 109 -6.58 -5.71 11.44
CA PRO A 109 -5.45 -6.60 11.72
C PRO A 109 -5.01 -7.36 10.47
N ALA A 110 -3.72 -7.64 10.30
CA ALA A 110 -3.23 -8.40 9.15
C ALA A 110 -3.87 -9.79 9.04
N ALA A 111 -4.14 -10.44 10.19
CA ALA A 111 -4.80 -11.74 10.22
C ALA A 111 -6.19 -11.69 9.58
N ASP A 112 -6.95 -10.63 9.83
CA ASP A 112 -8.28 -10.43 9.26
C ASP A 112 -8.21 -10.18 7.75
N VAL A 113 -7.20 -9.41 7.29
CA VAL A 113 -6.97 -9.21 5.85
C VAL A 113 -6.67 -10.53 5.16
N VAL A 114 -5.76 -11.34 5.71
CA VAL A 114 -5.38 -12.64 5.15
C VAL A 114 -6.58 -13.60 5.14
N ALA A 115 -7.36 -13.64 6.22
CA ALA A 115 -8.55 -14.48 6.33
C ALA A 115 -9.67 -14.06 5.35
N ALA A 116 -9.73 -12.77 4.99
CA ALA A 116 -10.69 -12.23 4.03
C ALA A 116 -10.28 -12.44 2.57
N LEU A 117 -9.04 -12.89 2.28
CA LEU A 117 -8.60 -13.12 0.91
C LEU A 117 -9.44 -14.23 0.26
N PRO A 118 -9.87 -14.03 -1.00
CA PRO A 118 -10.68 -15.02 -1.69
C PRO A 118 -9.92 -16.35 -1.84
N THR A 119 -10.66 -17.45 -1.68
CA THR A 119 -10.12 -18.81 -1.76
C THR A 119 -10.32 -19.42 -3.16
N GLY A 120 -9.58 -20.49 -3.43
CA GLY A 120 -9.70 -21.26 -4.67
C GLY A 120 -8.38 -21.38 -5.41
N ARG A 121 -8.17 -22.54 -6.04
CA ARG A 121 -6.87 -22.98 -6.59
C ARG A 121 -6.16 -21.92 -7.45
N ARG A 122 -6.88 -21.22 -8.33
CA ARG A 122 -6.29 -20.20 -9.21
C ARG A 122 -5.88 -18.94 -8.45
N VAL A 123 -6.71 -18.49 -7.52
CA VAL A 123 -6.45 -17.30 -6.69
C VAL A 123 -5.29 -17.57 -5.74
N GLU A 124 -5.30 -18.73 -5.07
CA GLU A 124 -4.22 -19.17 -4.18
C GLU A 124 -2.88 -19.29 -4.90
N ALA A 125 -2.87 -19.78 -6.15
CA ALA A 125 -1.65 -19.81 -6.97
C ALA A 125 -1.12 -18.41 -7.27
N VAL A 126 -2.00 -17.46 -7.59
CA VAL A 126 -1.62 -16.05 -7.81
C VAL A 126 -1.09 -15.42 -6.52
N LEU A 127 -1.80 -15.57 -5.39
CA LEU A 127 -1.39 -15.04 -4.09
C LEU A 127 -0.05 -15.62 -3.62
N THR A 128 0.18 -16.92 -3.87
CA THR A 128 1.47 -17.56 -3.59
C THR A 128 2.61 -16.93 -4.39
N GLU A 129 2.39 -16.64 -5.68
CA GLU A 129 3.38 -16.00 -6.53
C GLU A 129 3.60 -14.52 -6.18
N VAL A 130 2.53 -13.80 -5.80
CA VAL A 130 2.62 -12.44 -5.22
C VAL A 130 3.50 -12.46 -3.98
N ALA A 131 3.23 -13.37 -3.02
CA ALA A 131 4.00 -13.49 -1.79
C ALA A 131 5.48 -13.80 -2.06
N LYS A 132 5.79 -14.69 -3.01
CA LYS A 132 7.17 -15.01 -3.39
C LYS A 132 7.91 -13.79 -3.95
N ARG A 133 7.30 -13.05 -4.88
CA ARG A 133 7.94 -11.89 -5.53
C ARG A 133 8.14 -10.69 -4.62
N LEU A 134 7.29 -10.59 -3.60
CA LEU A 134 7.35 -9.56 -2.58
C LEU A 134 8.06 -10.02 -1.31
N GLU A 135 8.74 -11.17 -1.35
CA GLU A 135 9.54 -11.69 -0.23
C GLU A 135 8.71 -11.89 1.07
N ALA A 136 7.40 -12.13 0.91
CA ALA A 136 6.43 -12.36 1.97
C ALA A 136 6.10 -13.85 2.19
N ALA A 137 6.68 -14.74 1.38
CA ALA A 137 6.53 -16.19 1.53
C ALA A 137 7.47 -16.76 2.61
N GLY A 138 7.15 -17.95 3.14
CA GLY A 138 8.03 -18.67 4.06
C GLY A 138 7.91 -18.26 5.54
N THR A 139 6.82 -17.59 5.90
CA THR A 139 6.47 -17.22 7.26
C THR A 139 5.01 -17.56 7.54
N GLU A 140 4.69 -17.88 8.80
CA GLU A 140 3.32 -18.08 9.28
C GLU A 140 2.69 -16.77 9.79
N GLU A 141 3.50 -15.70 9.90
CA GLU A 141 3.03 -14.38 10.30
C GLU A 141 2.07 -13.79 9.24
N PRO A 142 0.92 -13.24 9.63
CA PRO A 142 -0.05 -12.71 8.68
C PRO A 142 0.41 -11.39 8.04
N GLY A 143 1.25 -10.62 8.74
CA GLY A 143 1.71 -9.28 8.32
C GLY A 143 2.29 -9.23 6.92
N PRO A 144 3.30 -10.07 6.58
CA PRO A 144 3.92 -10.05 5.25
C PRO A 144 2.93 -10.40 4.14
N MET A 145 2.06 -11.41 4.35
CA MET A 145 1.04 -11.77 3.37
C MET A 145 0.00 -10.66 3.18
N ALA A 146 -0.45 -10.00 4.26
CA ALA A 146 -1.35 -8.86 4.17
C ALA A 146 -0.73 -7.70 3.39
N SER A 147 0.55 -7.38 3.65
CA SER A 147 1.31 -6.35 2.92
C SER A 147 1.41 -6.64 1.43
N ALA A 148 1.73 -7.89 1.10
CA ALA A 148 1.84 -8.35 -0.28
C ALA A 148 0.50 -8.33 -1.02
N ALA A 149 -0.57 -8.78 -0.36
CA ALA A 149 -1.93 -8.75 -0.91
C ALA A 149 -2.41 -7.32 -1.15
N GLU A 150 -2.22 -6.41 -0.18
CA GLU A 150 -2.57 -5.00 -0.35
C GLU A 150 -1.87 -4.35 -1.53
N LEU A 151 -0.58 -4.62 -1.74
CA LEU A 151 0.14 -4.02 -2.86
C LEU A 151 -0.41 -4.51 -4.21
N ALA A 152 -0.82 -5.78 -4.27
CA ALA A 152 -1.48 -6.34 -5.46
C ALA A 152 -2.88 -5.75 -5.67
N LEU A 153 -3.68 -5.58 -4.61
CA LEU A 153 -5.00 -4.96 -4.66
C LEU A 153 -4.93 -3.48 -5.09
N GLU A 154 -3.98 -2.73 -4.52
CA GLU A 154 -3.73 -1.34 -4.86
C GLU A 154 -3.27 -1.22 -6.32
N LEU A 155 -2.45 -2.14 -6.83
CA LEU A 155 -2.12 -2.18 -8.27
C LEU A 155 -3.35 -2.43 -9.14
N LEU A 156 -4.23 -3.35 -8.75
CA LEU A 156 -5.47 -3.63 -9.48
C LEU A 156 -6.39 -2.40 -9.50
N PHE A 157 -6.53 -1.69 -8.38
CA PHE A 157 -7.25 -0.43 -8.30
C PHE A 157 -6.62 0.65 -9.19
N LEU A 158 -5.32 0.91 -9.05
CA LEU A 158 -4.59 1.94 -9.83
C LEU A 158 -4.52 1.63 -11.34
N THR A 159 -4.81 0.38 -11.73
CA THR A 159 -4.96 -0.04 -13.14
C THR A 159 -6.42 -0.21 -13.57
N ARG A 160 -7.37 0.28 -12.76
CA ARG A 160 -8.83 0.29 -13.02
C ARG A 160 -9.44 -1.09 -13.23
N ARG A 161 -8.91 -2.09 -12.54
CA ARG A 161 -9.41 -3.47 -12.54
C ARG A 161 -10.30 -3.79 -11.33
N LEU A 162 -10.19 -2.99 -10.28
CA LEU A 162 -11.04 -3.01 -9.09
C LEU A 162 -11.42 -1.57 -8.74
N ALA A 163 -12.54 -1.40 -8.04
CA ALA A 163 -12.85 -0.18 -7.31
C ALA A 163 -12.22 -0.21 -5.91
N LYS A 164 -12.11 0.97 -5.31
CA LYS A 164 -11.63 1.18 -3.94
C LYS A 164 -12.58 2.17 -3.28
N ASP A 165 -13.21 1.74 -2.19
CA ASP A 165 -14.06 2.57 -1.35
C ASP A 165 -13.37 2.80 0.00
N GLU A 166 -13.28 4.06 0.42
CA GLU A 166 -12.75 4.48 1.72
C GLU A 166 -13.94 4.85 2.61
N ASN A 167 -14.01 4.27 3.81
CA ASN A 167 -15.05 4.59 4.80
C ASN A 167 -14.47 5.50 5.90
N ASP A 168 -15.36 6.25 6.57
CA ASP A 168 -15.03 7.10 7.73
C ASP A 168 -14.30 6.36 8.86
N ASP A 169 -14.39 5.02 8.87
CA ASP A 169 -13.74 4.16 9.84
C ASP A 169 -12.27 3.78 9.50
N ASP A 170 -11.55 4.58 8.69
CA ASP A 170 -10.17 4.29 8.22
C ASP A 170 -10.04 2.84 7.70
N THR A 171 -11.14 2.37 7.08
CA THR A 171 -11.23 1.07 6.43
C THR A 171 -11.37 1.28 4.94
N VAL A 172 -10.61 0.50 4.21
CA VAL A 172 -10.58 0.46 2.76
C VAL A 172 -11.23 -0.82 2.30
N ARG A 173 -12.04 -0.76 1.26
CA ARG A 173 -12.64 -1.93 0.61
C ARG A 173 -12.25 -1.98 -0.86
N TYR A 174 -11.72 -3.11 -1.31
CA TYR A 174 -11.50 -3.41 -2.73
C TYR A 174 -12.59 -4.34 -3.23
N GLY A 175 -13.20 -4.03 -4.39
CA GLY A 175 -14.27 -4.82 -5.03
C GLY A 175 -14.51 -4.40 -6.46
#